data_AF-A0A9W8HRE9-F1
#
_entry.id   AF-A0A9W8HRE9-F1
#
_cell.length_a   1.000
_cell.length_b   1.000
_cell.length_c   1.000
_cell.angle_alpha   90.00
_cell.angle_beta   90.00
_cell.angle_gamma   90.00
#
_symmetry.space_group_name_H-M   'P 1'
#
loop_
_entity.id
_entity.type
_entity.pdbx_description
1 polymer ?
#
loop_
_entity_poly.entity_id
_entity_poly.type
_entity_poly.pdbx_seq_one_letter_code
_entity_poly.pdbx_strand_id
1 'polypeptide(L)'
;MTKAQISEYEQQRLETIRQNRELLVSLNLIGDNAINVFEEGATGKTRKIVVDKAKRKRPSTGAKQNSEDDSDEWRDDQIRTRRSSATEPARRSKRLRGESAEPTTAAEEHVIETGDVSAVLAPAETHFSELVIKTAIRVTGHYSGWVEPETMARLGLCSNATEAWESQGGGKFSFKDPLGTGKKLTKRAVPSGQSMAKYVASKLLKKNPNAYFYRHTEPGVEQWTGDWTDEERDIFLTVAREFGCGDKWGLFSTHIPHRVGYQCSNYYRQYVIPNGWIIDENYRIDSTGGAIYVGTHKRGGR
;
A
#
# COMPACT_ATOMS: atom_id res chain seq x y z
N MET A 1 -61.93 -0.83 -7.67
CA MET A 1 -60.49 -1.09 -7.83
C MET A 1 -59.74 -0.16 -6.89
N THR A 2 -59.33 -0.67 -5.73
CA THR A 2 -58.68 0.10 -4.66
C THR A 2 -57.19 0.27 -4.99
N LYS A 3 -56.74 1.52 -5.13
CA LYS A 3 -55.33 1.87 -5.32
C LYS A 3 -54.55 1.41 -4.08
N ALA A 4 -53.58 0.53 -4.24
CA ALA A 4 -52.68 0.13 -3.16
C ALA A 4 -51.97 1.39 -2.65
N GLN A 5 -52.13 1.71 -1.36
CA GLN A 5 -51.42 2.81 -0.74
C GLN A 5 -49.94 2.45 -0.70
N ILE A 6 -49.14 3.19 -1.50
CA ILE A 6 -47.68 3.07 -1.56
C ILE A 6 -47.12 3.43 -0.20
N SER A 7 -46.27 2.56 0.36
CA SER A 7 -45.63 2.74 1.67
C SER A 7 -44.82 4.05 1.70
N GLU A 8 -44.79 4.72 2.85
CA GLU A 8 -44.01 5.95 3.07
C GLU A 8 -42.53 5.79 2.65
N TYR A 9 -41.94 4.62 2.91
CA TYR A 9 -40.59 4.28 2.46
C TYR A 9 -40.46 4.28 0.94
N GLU A 10 -41.48 3.78 0.23
CA GLU A 10 -41.47 3.71 -1.22
C GLU A 10 -41.67 5.08 -1.87
N GLN A 11 -42.44 5.97 -1.22
CA GLN A 11 -42.54 7.38 -1.60
C GLN A 11 -41.19 8.10 -1.44
N GLN A 12 -40.52 7.90 -0.30
CA GLN A 12 -39.22 8.53 -0.01
C GLN A 12 -38.12 8.02 -0.97
N ARG A 13 -38.15 6.73 -1.31
CA ARG A 13 -37.25 6.13 -2.30
C ARG A 13 -37.49 6.72 -3.70
N LEU A 14 -38.74 6.87 -4.11
CA LEU A 14 -39.08 7.46 -5.41
C LEU A 14 -38.67 8.94 -5.50
N GLU A 15 -38.86 9.70 -4.43
CA GLU A 15 -38.42 11.10 -4.36
C GLU A 15 -36.90 11.22 -4.46
N THR A 16 -36.16 10.35 -3.77
CA THR A 16 -34.69 10.30 -3.85
C THR A 16 -34.22 9.97 -5.28
N ILE A 17 -34.91 9.05 -5.96
CA ILE A 17 -34.62 8.71 -7.36
C ILE A 17 -34.87 9.92 -8.27
N ARG A 18 -35.96 10.67 -8.04
CA ARG A 18 -36.28 11.89 -8.79
C ARG A 18 -35.21 12.97 -8.61
N GLN A 19 -34.82 13.27 -7.38
CA GLN A 19 -33.82 14.29 -7.06
C GLN A 19 -32.45 13.95 -7.67
N ASN A 20 -32.02 12.69 -7.57
CA ASN A 20 -30.78 12.24 -8.19
C ASN A 20 -30.82 12.37 -9.71
N ARG A 21 -31.99 12.14 -10.33
CA ARG A 21 -32.17 12.30 -11.78
C ARG A 21 -32.06 13.77 -12.20
N GLU A 22 -32.72 14.68 -11.49
CA GLU A 22 -32.63 16.12 -11.73
C GLU A 22 -31.19 16.63 -11.58
N LEU A 23 -30.48 16.13 -10.55
CA LEU A 23 -29.06 16.44 -10.34
C LEU A 23 -28.22 15.99 -11.55
N LEU A 24 -28.42 14.77 -12.06
CA LEU A 24 -27.67 14.24 -13.20
C LEU A 24 -27.95 15.01 -14.50
N VAL A 25 -29.19 15.48 -14.69
CA VAL A 25 -29.56 16.36 -15.81
C VAL A 25 -28.89 17.73 -15.66
N SER A 26 -28.95 18.35 -14.48
CA SER A 26 -28.30 19.65 -14.24
C SER A 26 -26.79 19.63 -14.44
N LEU A 27 -26.16 18.46 -14.25
CA LEU A 27 -24.73 18.24 -14.45
C LEU A 27 -24.36 17.85 -15.89
N ASN A 28 -25.33 17.79 -16.82
CA ASN A 28 -25.14 17.38 -18.21
C ASN A 28 -24.51 15.98 -18.37
N LEU A 29 -24.67 15.11 -17.37
CA LEU A 29 -24.08 13.76 -17.32
C LEU A 29 -24.95 12.71 -18.02
N ILE A 30 -26.21 13.04 -18.32
CA ILE A 30 -27.17 12.21 -19.03
C ILE A 30 -27.83 13.09 -20.10
N GLY A 31 -27.68 12.72 -21.38
CA GLY A 31 -28.37 13.42 -22.47
C GLY A 31 -29.87 13.10 -22.49
N ASP A 32 -30.68 14.02 -23.01
CA ASP A 32 -32.16 13.96 -23.01
C ASP A 32 -32.74 12.64 -23.57
N ASN A 33 -31.99 11.90 -24.39
CA ASN A 33 -32.42 10.65 -25.02
C ASN A 33 -32.18 9.38 -24.19
N ALA A 34 -31.45 9.42 -23.07
CA ALA A 34 -31.27 8.25 -22.19
C ALA A 34 -32.47 8.00 -21.25
N ILE A 35 -33.46 8.90 -21.29
CA ILE A 35 -34.61 8.97 -20.38
C ILE A 35 -35.65 7.87 -20.62
N ASN A 36 -35.74 7.30 -21.83
CA ASN A 36 -36.80 6.35 -22.19
C ASN A 36 -36.40 4.86 -22.14
N VAL A 37 -35.13 4.52 -21.85
CA VAL A 37 -34.66 3.12 -21.93
C VAL A 37 -34.91 2.33 -20.64
N PHE A 38 -35.22 2.98 -19.52
CA PHE A 38 -35.39 2.32 -18.22
C PHE A 38 -36.85 2.03 -17.83
N GLU A 39 -37.85 2.50 -18.58
CA GLU A 39 -39.28 2.24 -18.26
C GLU A 39 -39.87 1.00 -18.96
N GLU A 40 -39.29 0.49 -20.05
CA GLU A 40 -39.87 -0.66 -20.78
C GLU A 40 -39.44 -2.05 -20.23
N GLY A 41 -38.60 -2.11 -19.19
CA GLY A 41 -38.16 -3.38 -18.59
C GLY A 41 -39.11 -3.99 -17.55
N ALA A 42 -40.16 -3.26 -17.13
CA ALA A 42 -40.97 -3.62 -15.96
C ALA A 42 -42.21 -4.49 -16.25
N THR A 43 -42.39 -4.99 -17.48
CA THR A 43 -43.50 -5.90 -17.84
C THR A 43 -43.01 -7.12 -18.62
N GLY A 44 -42.02 -7.85 -18.08
CA GLY A 44 -41.50 -9.09 -18.63
C GLY A 44 -41.70 -10.27 -17.69
N LYS A 45 -42.54 -11.24 -18.08
CA LYS A 45 -42.86 -12.49 -17.38
C LYS A 45 -41.64 -13.14 -16.70
N THR A 46 -41.75 -13.38 -15.40
CA THR A 46 -40.85 -14.25 -14.62
C THR A 46 -40.75 -15.64 -15.24
N ARG A 47 -39.62 -15.98 -15.85
CA ARG A 47 -39.23 -17.37 -16.09
C ARG A 47 -38.61 -17.93 -14.81
N LYS A 48 -39.24 -18.94 -14.22
CA LYS A 48 -38.67 -19.75 -13.14
C LYS A 48 -37.40 -20.42 -13.64
N ILE A 49 -36.24 -19.99 -13.17
CA ILE A 49 -35.02 -20.79 -13.25
C ILE A 49 -34.95 -21.61 -11.97
N VAL A 50 -35.17 -22.91 -12.12
CA VAL A 50 -34.92 -23.91 -11.08
C VAL A 50 -33.40 -24.04 -10.95
N VAL A 51 -32.84 -23.71 -9.79
CA VAL A 51 -31.46 -24.01 -9.44
C VAL A 51 -31.47 -24.94 -8.23
N ASP A 52 -30.84 -26.09 -8.42
CA ASP A 52 -30.76 -27.19 -7.46
C ASP A 52 -30.10 -26.79 -6.14
N LYS A 53 -30.70 -27.28 -5.05
CA LYS A 53 -30.26 -27.07 -3.67
C LYS A 53 -29.02 -27.89 -3.36
N ALA A 54 -27.83 -27.28 -3.46
CA ALA A 54 -26.63 -27.79 -2.79
C ALA A 54 -26.51 -27.18 -1.39
N LYS A 55 -26.66 -28.04 -0.37
CA LYS A 55 -26.56 -27.73 1.07
C LYS A 55 -25.23 -27.05 1.41
N ARG A 56 -25.26 -25.82 1.91
CA ARG A 56 -24.17 -25.24 2.73
C ARG A 56 -24.70 -24.72 4.06
N LYS A 57 -24.16 -25.31 5.13
CA LYS A 57 -24.46 -25.06 6.54
C LYS A 57 -24.13 -23.62 6.93
N ARG A 58 -25.07 -22.94 7.60
CA ARG A 58 -24.85 -21.71 8.37
C ARG A 58 -24.28 -22.07 9.75
N PRO A 59 -23.42 -21.25 10.36
CA PRO A 59 -23.40 -21.06 11.80
C PRO A 59 -24.24 -19.84 12.20
N SER A 60 -24.72 -19.93 13.43
CA SER A 60 -25.86 -19.28 14.03
C SER A 60 -25.73 -17.79 14.33
N THR A 61 -26.89 -17.14 14.25
CA THR A 61 -27.28 -15.89 14.90
C THR A 61 -27.05 -15.91 16.41
N GLY A 62 -26.45 -14.83 16.93
CA GLY A 62 -26.55 -14.42 18.33
C GLY A 62 -26.83 -12.92 18.35
N ALA A 63 -28.09 -12.58 18.58
CA ALA A 63 -28.57 -11.21 18.73
C ALA A 63 -28.24 -10.68 20.14
N LYS A 64 -27.92 -9.39 20.26
CA LYS A 64 -28.37 -8.53 21.35
C LYS A 64 -28.33 -7.06 20.91
N GLN A 65 -29.45 -6.40 21.16
CA GLN A 65 -29.82 -5.04 20.77
C GLN A 65 -29.23 -3.97 21.71
N ASN A 66 -29.03 -2.80 21.10
CA ASN A 66 -29.17 -1.40 21.53
C ASN A 66 -28.92 -0.98 23.00
N SER A 67 -28.05 0.03 23.13
CA SER A 67 -28.40 1.29 23.79
C SER A 67 -27.78 2.44 22.99
N GLU A 68 -28.65 3.31 22.47
CA GLU A 68 -28.36 4.64 21.93
C GLU A 68 -28.04 5.58 23.11
N ASP A 69 -27.03 6.44 22.98
CA ASP A 69 -27.18 7.90 23.08
C ASP A 69 -25.86 8.66 22.85
N ASP A 70 -26.04 9.83 22.24
CA ASP A 70 -25.19 11.02 22.13
C ASP A 70 -24.00 11.04 21.14
N SER A 71 -24.38 11.45 19.94
CA SER A 71 -23.77 12.48 19.08
C SER A 71 -22.70 13.39 19.72
N ASP A 72 -21.56 13.58 19.02
CA ASP A 72 -21.34 14.82 18.26
C ASP A 72 -19.99 14.82 17.50
N GLU A 73 -20.07 15.36 16.29
CA GLU A 73 -19.03 16.08 15.53
C GLU A 73 -17.61 15.48 15.40
N TRP A 74 -17.33 14.73 14.32
CA TRP A 74 -16.08 14.91 13.55
C TRP A 74 -16.02 14.13 12.22
N ARG A 75 -16.98 14.39 11.33
CA ARG A 75 -16.87 13.99 9.92
C ARG A 75 -17.54 15.03 9.05
N ASP A 76 -16.77 16.03 8.60
CA ASP A 76 -17.06 16.66 7.29
C ASP A 76 -15.98 17.56 6.66
N ASP A 77 -14.73 17.61 7.14
CA ASP A 77 -13.75 18.59 6.61
C ASP A 77 -12.57 18.05 5.78
N GLN A 78 -12.55 16.77 5.39
CA GLN A 78 -11.45 16.23 4.55
C GLN A 78 -11.82 15.88 3.10
N ILE A 79 -13.06 16.10 2.65
CA ILE A 79 -13.47 15.72 1.29
C ILE A 79 -13.54 16.92 0.32
N ARG A 80 -13.42 18.17 0.80
CA ARG A 80 -13.72 19.35 -0.03
C ARG A 80 -12.57 20.13 -0.66
N THR A 81 -11.30 19.69 -0.54
CA THR A 81 -10.14 20.40 -1.15
C THR A 81 -9.42 19.64 -2.26
N ARG A 82 -10.00 18.57 -2.84
CA ARG A 82 -9.39 17.84 -3.97
C ARG A 82 -10.18 17.92 -5.27
N ARG A 83 -10.70 19.11 -5.59
CA ARG A 83 -11.36 19.38 -6.89
C ARG A 83 -10.77 20.61 -7.58
N SER A 84 -9.48 20.59 -7.86
CA SER A 84 -8.83 21.48 -8.85
C SER A 84 -7.37 21.10 -9.07
N SER A 85 -7.14 19.98 -9.75
CA SER A 85 -6.03 19.78 -10.70
C SER A 85 -6.24 18.41 -11.33
N ALA A 86 -6.86 18.41 -12.51
CA ALA A 86 -6.94 17.22 -13.34
C ALA A 86 -5.51 16.84 -13.77
N THR A 87 -4.90 15.92 -13.03
CA THR A 87 -3.65 15.28 -13.44
C THR A 87 -4.00 13.85 -13.86
N GLU A 88 -3.58 13.48 -15.07
CA GLU A 88 -3.91 12.20 -15.72
C GLU A 88 -3.69 10.98 -14.79
N PRO A 89 -4.52 9.93 -14.87
CA PRO A 89 -4.29 8.72 -14.11
C PRO A 89 -2.93 8.09 -14.46
N ALA A 90 -2.15 7.75 -13.44
CA ALA A 90 -0.79 7.20 -13.52
C ALA A 90 -0.66 5.82 -14.21
N ARG A 91 -1.71 5.34 -14.89
CA ARG A 91 -1.67 4.15 -15.74
C ARG A 91 -1.93 4.58 -17.18
N ARG A 92 -0.93 5.21 -17.80
CA ARG A 92 -0.89 5.36 -19.26
C ARG A 92 -0.71 3.98 -19.89
N SER A 93 -1.83 3.38 -20.32
CA SER A 93 -1.74 2.53 -21.50
C SER A 93 -1.21 3.41 -22.63
N LYS A 94 -0.01 3.11 -23.15
CA LYS A 94 0.55 3.81 -24.32
C LYS A 94 -0.29 3.62 -25.58
N ARG A 95 -1.21 2.64 -25.60
CA ARG A 95 -2.08 2.36 -26.76
C ARG A 95 -3.10 3.48 -26.93
N LEU A 96 -3.07 4.13 -28.10
CA LEU A 96 -4.15 5.00 -28.53
C LEU A 96 -5.41 4.14 -28.74
N ARG A 97 -6.58 4.71 -28.42
CA ARG A 97 -7.86 4.02 -28.58
C ARG A 97 -8.08 3.72 -30.07
N GLY A 98 -7.89 2.47 -30.49
CA GLY A 98 -8.04 2.02 -31.87
C GLY A 98 -6.79 1.37 -32.48
N GLU A 99 -5.64 1.39 -31.80
CA GLU A 99 -4.45 0.66 -32.26
C GLU A 99 -4.59 -0.84 -31.97
N SER A 100 -4.31 -1.66 -32.99
CA SER A 100 -4.12 -3.10 -32.84
C SER A 100 -2.96 -3.38 -31.91
N ALA A 101 -3.07 -4.43 -31.08
CA ALA A 101 -1.99 -4.85 -30.21
C ALA A 101 -0.72 -5.09 -31.05
N GLU A 102 0.41 -4.49 -30.63
CA GLU A 102 1.75 -4.91 -31.08
C GLU A 102 1.83 -6.44 -31.03
N PRO A 103 2.43 -7.09 -32.05
CA PRO A 103 2.60 -8.53 -32.05
C PRO A 103 3.39 -8.94 -30.80
N THR A 104 2.85 -9.88 -30.03
CA THR A 104 3.51 -10.45 -28.85
C THR A 104 4.86 -11.01 -29.26
N THR A 105 5.90 -10.67 -28.52
CA THR A 105 7.22 -11.24 -28.77
C THR A 105 7.23 -12.73 -28.42
N ALA A 106 8.08 -13.52 -29.07
CA ALA A 106 8.19 -14.95 -28.79
C ALA A 106 8.49 -15.25 -27.29
N ALA A 107 9.17 -14.32 -26.61
CA ALA A 107 9.40 -14.41 -25.17
C ALA A 107 8.12 -14.15 -24.34
N GLU A 108 7.28 -13.20 -24.74
CA GLU A 108 5.97 -12.96 -24.12
C GLU A 108 4.99 -14.12 -24.37
N GLU A 109 5.01 -14.72 -25.57
CA GLU A 109 4.20 -15.91 -25.88
C GLU A 109 4.64 -17.10 -25.02
N HIS A 110 5.94 -17.30 -24.84
CA HIS A 110 6.46 -18.34 -23.94
C HIS A 110 6.02 -18.12 -22.48
N VAL A 111 5.97 -16.86 -21.99
CA VAL A 111 5.43 -16.57 -20.64
C VAL A 111 3.94 -16.87 -20.54
N ILE A 112 3.16 -16.56 -21.58
CA ILE A 112 1.73 -16.86 -21.62
C ILE A 112 1.49 -18.38 -21.60
N GLU A 113 2.34 -19.14 -22.29
CA GLU A 113 2.21 -20.60 -22.42
C GLU A 113 2.73 -21.37 -21.20
N THR A 114 3.87 -20.95 -20.63
CA THR A 114 4.55 -21.68 -19.55
C THR A 114 4.36 -21.09 -18.17
N GLY A 115 3.94 -19.81 -18.08
CA GLY A 115 3.92 -19.05 -16.83
C GLY A 115 5.31 -18.71 -16.28
N ASP A 116 6.39 -19.06 -16.98
CA ASP A 116 7.76 -18.82 -16.55
C ASP A 116 8.25 -17.44 -17.02
N VAL A 117 8.11 -16.45 -16.14
CA VAL A 117 8.55 -15.07 -16.36
C VAL A 117 10.07 -14.93 -16.48
N SER A 118 10.86 -15.95 -16.10
CA SER A 118 12.32 -15.86 -16.11
C SER A 118 12.91 -15.65 -17.50
N ALA A 119 12.21 -16.10 -18.56
CA ALA A 119 12.62 -15.92 -19.94
C ALA A 119 12.59 -14.45 -20.43
N VAL A 120 11.87 -13.57 -19.72
CA VAL A 120 11.71 -12.14 -20.07
C VAL A 120 12.53 -11.22 -19.15
N LEU A 121 13.04 -11.77 -18.04
CA LEU A 121 13.78 -11.01 -17.03
C LEU A 121 15.27 -10.92 -17.37
N ALA A 122 15.72 -9.74 -17.78
CA ALA A 122 17.12 -9.48 -18.05
C ALA A 122 17.90 -9.12 -16.76
N PRO A 123 19.16 -9.55 -16.62
CA PRO A 123 20.05 -8.98 -15.62
C PRO A 123 20.31 -7.50 -15.92
N ALA A 124 20.56 -6.71 -14.88
CA ALA A 124 20.78 -5.27 -15.00
C ALA A 124 21.93 -4.94 -15.97
N GLU A 125 22.95 -5.80 -16.01
CA GLU A 125 24.11 -5.69 -16.90
C GLU A 125 23.76 -5.77 -18.40
N THR A 126 22.67 -6.44 -18.75
CA THR A 126 22.22 -6.54 -20.15
C THR A 126 21.21 -5.44 -20.49
N HIS A 127 20.49 -4.94 -19.49
CA HIS A 127 19.45 -3.94 -19.69
C HIS A 127 20.00 -2.50 -19.79
N PHE A 128 21.00 -2.15 -18.98
CA PHE A 128 21.55 -0.79 -18.93
C PHE A 128 22.75 -0.61 -19.84
N SER A 129 23.00 0.65 -20.26
CA SER A 129 24.21 0.99 -21.02
C SER A 129 25.47 0.85 -20.17
N GLU A 130 26.62 0.63 -20.81
CA GLU A 130 27.92 0.49 -20.13
C GLU A 130 28.26 1.69 -19.24
N LEU A 131 27.86 2.91 -19.64
CA LEU A 131 28.06 4.12 -18.85
C LEU A 131 27.29 4.06 -17.53
N VAL A 132 26.01 3.67 -17.58
CA VAL A 132 25.16 3.54 -16.38
C VAL A 132 25.75 2.47 -15.45
N ILE A 133 26.10 1.31 -15.98
CA ILE A 133 26.68 0.21 -15.21
C ILE A 133 27.98 0.62 -14.51
N LYS A 134 28.82 1.42 -15.18
CA LYS A 134 30.08 1.91 -14.61
C LYS A 134 29.87 2.93 -13.48
N THR A 135 28.82 3.73 -13.55
CA THR A 135 28.49 4.73 -12.52
C THR A 135 27.64 4.19 -11.37
N ALA A 136 26.92 3.09 -11.60
CA ALA A 136 25.96 2.54 -10.65
C ALA A 136 26.63 2.01 -9.39
N ILE A 137 25.95 2.19 -8.25
CA ILE A 137 26.36 1.59 -6.98
C ILE A 137 25.94 0.12 -7.00
N ARG A 138 26.86 -0.80 -6.70
CA ARG A 138 26.54 -2.23 -6.58
C ARG A 138 26.25 -2.59 -5.13
N VAL A 139 25.11 -3.22 -4.87
CA VAL A 139 24.70 -3.65 -3.53
C VAL A 139 24.30 -5.13 -3.51
N THR A 140 24.44 -5.74 -2.34
CA THR A 140 24.12 -7.17 -2.12
C THR A 140 22.66 -7.40 -1.69
N GLY A 141 21.87 -6.34 -1.56
CA GLY A 141 20.52 -6.37 -1.01
C GLY A 141 20.47 -6.35 0.53
N HIS A 142 21.59 -6.08 1.20
CA HIS A 142 21.69 -6.04 2.66
C HIS A 142 22.19 -4.68 3.16
N TYR A 143 21.52 -4.15 4.19
CA TYR A 143 21.91 -2.98 4.95
C TYR A 143 22.70 -3.40 6.20
N SER A 144 23.94 -2.92 6.30
CA SER A 144 24.86 -3.20 7.42
C SER A 144 24.84 -2.10 8.49
N GLY A 145 24.30 -0.92 8.17
CA GLY A 145 24.28 0.22 9.08
C GLY A 145 23.32 0.07 10.27
N TRP A 146 23.32 1.08 11.13
CA TRP A 146 22.41 1.21 12.27
C TRP A 146 21.54 2.47 12.13
N VAL A 147 20.89 2.89 13.21
CA VAL A 147 20.20 4.18 13.29
C VAL A 147 21.23 5.31 13.15
N GLU A 148 20.86 6.37 12.42
CA GLU A 148 21.67 7.58 12.28
C GLU A 148 22.17 8.08 13.66
N PRO A 149 23.46 8.43 13.80
CA PRO A 149 24.05 8.78 15.08
C PRO A 149 23.37 9.94 15.82
N GLU A 150 22.94 10.98 15.10
CA GLU A 150 22.26 12.14 15.70
C GLU A 150 20.88 11.75 16.26
N THR A 151 20.12 10.99 15.47
CA THR A 151 18.83 10.43 15.87
C THR A 151 18.96 9.46 17.05
N MET A 152 20.02 8.64 17.06
CA MET A 152 20.35 7.77 18.17
C MET A 152 20.62 8.55 19.46
N ALA A 153 21.43 9.61 19.40
CA ALA A 153 21.74 10.45 20.55
C ALA A 153 20.49 11.17 21.09
N ARG A 154 19.67 11.74 20.21
CA ARG A 154 18.46 12.47 20.59
C ARG A 154 17.38 11.58 21.21
N LEU A 155 17.24 10.35 20.75
CA LEU A 155 16.23 9.41 21.26
C LEU A 155 16.75 8.48 22.37
N GLY A 156 18.05 8.55 22.67
CA GLY A 156 18.71 7.68 23.64
C GLY A 156 18.63 6.20 23.24
N LEU A 157 18.90 5.90 21.96
CA LEU A 157 18.92 4.54 21.44
C LEU A 157 20.31 3.90 21.66
N CYS A 158 20.32 2.58 21.82
CA CYS A 158 21.58 1.84 21.96
C CYS A 158 22.37 1.80 20.65
N SER A 159 23.67 1.62 20.79
CA SER A 159 24.65 1.59 19.68
C SER A 159 24.47 0.42 18.72
N ASN A 160 23.82 -0.67 19.17
CA ASN A 160 23.68 -1.89 18.40
C ASN A 160 22.35 -2.61 18.68
N ALA A 161 21.97 -3.51 17.77
CA ALA A 161 20.71 -4.25 17.81
C ALA A 161 20.57 -5.18 19.02
N THR A 162 21.67 -5.85 19.38
CA THR A 162 21.68 -6.85 20.46
C THR A 162 21.44 -6.18 21.80
N GLU A 163 22.16 -5.09 22.07
CA GLU A 163 22.03 -4.27 23.27
C GLU A 163 20.64 -3.62 23.37
N ALA A 164 20.10 -3.10 22.24
CA ALA A 164 18.74 -2.58 22.19
C ALA A 164 17.69 -3.64 22.57
N TRP A 165 17.89 -4.88 22.12
CA TRP A 165 16.98 -5.99 22.41
C TRP A 165 17.08 -6.46 23.87
N GLU A 166 18.30 -6.67 24.36
CA GLU A 166 18.58 -7.20 25.70
C GLU A 166 18.22 -6.19 26.79
N SER A 167 18.58 -4.91 26.64
CA SER A 167 18.27 -3.86 27.62
C SER A 167 16.77 -3.61 27.80
N GLN A 168 15.96 -3.90 26.77
CA GLN A 168 14.50 -3.75 26.79
C GLN A 168 13.77 -5.08 27.12
N GLY A 169 14.40 -5.91 27.95
CA GLY A 169 13.83 -7.13 28.54
C GLY A 169 13.97 -8.40 27.69
N GLY A 170 14.65 -8.35 26.55
CA GLY A 170 14.96 -9.53 25.74
C GLY A 170 13.75 -10.34 25.28
N GLY A 171 13.94 -11.64 25.06
CA GLY A 171 12.90 -12.59 24.65
C GLY A 171 12.97 -13.00 23.18
N LYS A 172 11.96 -13.74 22.71
CA LYS A 172 11.87 -14.23 21.32
C LYS A 172 10.88 -13.40 20.52
N PHE A 173 11.38 -12.66 19.52
CA PHE A 173 10.53 -11.93 18.60
C PHE A 173 9.59 -12.91 17.87
N SER A 174 8.30 -12.56 17.81
CA SER A 174 7.35 -13.22 16.92
C SER A 174 6.37 -12.21 16.35
N PHE A 175 5.80 -12.49 15.18
CA PHE A 175 4.81 -11.59 14.59
C PHE A 175 3.56 -11.41 15.45
N LYS A 176 3.23 -12.41 16.30
CA LYS A 176 2.10 -12.36 17.24
C LYS A 176 2.44 -11.62 18.54
N ASP A 177 3.71 -11.54 18.88
CA ASP A 177 4.25 -10.84 20.05
C ASP A 177 5.52 -10.10 19.64
N PRO A 178 5.36 -8.92 19.01
CA PRO A 178 6.50 -8.16 18.52
C PRO A 178 7.39 -7.64 19.67
N LEU A 179 6.86 -7.59 20.90
CA LEU A 179 7.61 -7.17 22.09
C LEU A 179 8.39 -8.33 22.73
N GLY A 180 8.14 -9.58 22.32
CA GLY A 180 8.84 -10.77 22.84
C GLY A 180 8.60 -11.04 24.34
N THR A 181 7.52 -10.50 24.91
CA THR A 181 7.22 -10.57 26.35
C THR A 181 6.53 -11.86 26.79
N GLY A 182 6.06 -12.67 25.84
CA GLY A 182 5.23 -13.86 26.08
C GLY A 182 3.80 -13.55 26.50
N LYS A 183 3.43 -12.27 26.66
CA LYS A 183 2.11 -11.83 27.13
C LYS A 183 1.34 -11.16 26.00
N LYS A 184 0.08 -11.54 25.82
CA LYS A 184 -0.82 -10.84 24.90
C LYS A 184 -1.13 -9.45 25.46
N LEU A 185 -0.84 -8.43 24.66
CA LEU A 185 -1.18 -7.06 25.01
C LEU A 185 -2.69 -6.86 24.91
N THR A 186 -3.32 -6.38 25.99
CA THR A 186 -4.77 -6.14 26.06
C THR A 186 -5.07 -4.66 25.88
N LYS A 187 -6.27 -4.31 25.38
CA LYS A 187 -6.68 -2.91 25.18
C LYS A 187 -6.60 -2.07 26.47
N ARG A 188 -6.76 -2.69 27.64
CA ARG A 188 -6.64 -2.03 28.95
C ARG A 188 -5.22 -1.56 29.28
N ALA A 189 -4.21 -2.15 28.66
CA ALA A 189 -2.80 -1.77 28.86
C ALA A 189 -2.39 -0.57 27.98
N VAL A 190 -3.26 -0.12 27.07
CA VAL A 190 -3.00 1.02 26.19
C VAL A 190 -3.55 2.29 26.84
N PRO A 191 -2.76 3.37 26.92
CA PRO A 191 -3.25 4.66 27.42
C PRO A 191 -4.47 5.16 26.64
N SER A 192 -5.40 5.83 27.33
CA SER A 192 -6.57 6.44 26.71
C SER A 192 -6.14 7.40 25.58
N GLY A 193 -6.79 7.32 24.43
CA GLY A 193 -6.47 8.14 23.25
C GLY A 193 -5.34 7.61 22.35
N GLN A 194 -4.63 6.54 22.74
CA GLN A 194 -3.65 5.89 21.85
C GLN A 194 -4.23 4.65 21.17
N SER A 195 -3.91 4.48 19.89
CA SER A 195 -4.17 3.21 19.22
C SER A 195 -3.19 2.15 19.70
N MET A 196 -3.65 0.90 19.76
CA MET A 196 -2.80 -0.25 20.09
C MET A 196 -1.54 -0.31 19.21
N ALA A 197 -1.70 -0.02 17.91
CA ALA A 197 -0.59 -0.02 16.96
C ALA A 197 0.46 1.05 17.29
N LYS A 198 0.03 2.28 17.62
CA LYS A 198 0.93 3.39 17.98
C LYS A 198 1.65 3.12 19.30
N TYR A 199 0.95 2.55 20.27
CA TYR A 199 1.54 2.15 21.55
C TYR A 199 2.59 1.04 21.38
N VAL A 200 2.28 -0.02 20.63
CA VAL A 200 3.24 -1.10 20.33
C VAL A 200 4.45 -0.55 19.58
N ALA A 201 4.23 0.29 18.57
CA ALA A 201 5.32 0.93 17.83
C ALA A 201 6.21 1.75 18.77
N SER A 202 5.64 2.58 19.65
CA SER A 202 6.40 3.36 20.62
C SER A 202 7.29 2.50 21.52
N LYS A 203 6.81 1.31 21.95
CA LYS A 203 7.64 0.36 22.70
C LYS A 203 8.74 -0.28 21.86
N LEU A 204 8.50 -0.47 20.56
CA LEU A 204 9.50 -0.98 19.63
C LEU A 204 10.58 0.04 19.30
N LEU A 205 10.35 1.35 19.46
CA LEU A 205 11.37 2.37 19.15
C LEU A 205 12.73 2.06 19.82
N LYS A 206 12.72 1.70 21.11
CA LYS A 206 13.96 1.37 21.85
C LYS A 206 14.43 -0.07 21.65
N LYS A 207 13.52 -1.00 21.37
CA LYS A 207 13.80 -2.44 21.34
C LYS A 207 14.13 -2.98 19.94
N ASN A 208 13.39 -2.52 18.95
CA ASN A 208 13.55 -2.84 17.54
C ASN A 208 13.28 -1.56 16.72
N PRO A 209 14.27 -0.66 16.63
CA PRO A 209 14.12 0.61 15.94
C PRO A 209 13.69 0.44 14.48
N ASN A 210 14.19 -0.60 13.80
CA ASN A 210 13.82 -0.93 12.42
C ASN A 210 12.29 -1.08 12.26
N ALA A 211 11.62 -1.78 13.17
CA ALA A 211 10.18 -1.97 13.10
C ALA A 211 9.39 -0.67 13.33
N TYR A 212 9.91 0.23 14.17
CA TYR A 212 9.30 1.53 14.40
C TYR A 212 9.43 2.44 13.18
N PHE A 213 10.67 2.67 12.75
CA PHE A 213 11.00 3.60 11.66
C PHE A 213 10.52 3.14 10.28
N TYR A 214 10.16 1.86 10.14
CA TYR A 214 9.52 1.38 8.92
C TYR A 214 8.20 2.09 8.62
N ARG A 215 7.47 2.54 9.65
CA ARG A 215 6.14 3.17 9.51
C ARG A 215 6.03 4.56 10.09
N HIS A 216 6.96 4.96 10.96
CA HIS A 216 6.88 6.22 11.67
C HIS A 216 8.18 6.98 11.51
N THR A 217 8.08 8.29 11.39
CA THR A 217 9.19 9.18 11.65
C THR A 217 9.44 9.25 13.15
N GLU A 218 10.48 9.98 13.51
CA GLU A 218 10.79 10.27 14.89
C GLU A 218 9.63 10.96 15.61
N PRO A 219 9.46 10.74 16.92
CA PRO A 219 8.43 11.44 17.69
C PRO A 219 8.54 12.96 17.55
N GLY A 220 7.46 13.59 17.07
CA GLY A 220 7.39 15.04 16.88
C GLY A 220 7.80 15.54 15.49
N VAL A 221 8.34 14.67 14.63
CA VAL A 221 8.68 15.01 13.24
C VAL A 221 7.54 14.60 12.31
N GLU A 222 7.10 15.54 11.47
CA GLU A 222 6.09 15.26 10.46
C GLU A 222 6.66 14.41 9.32
N GLN A 223 5.84 13.46 8.84
CA GLN A 223 6.17 12.63 7.69
C GLN A 223 5.79 13.32 6.39
N TRP A 224 6.71 13.37 5.43
CA TRP A 224 6.42 13.89 4.10
C TRP A 224 5.81 12.82 3.21
N THR A 225 4.73 13.17 2.52
CA THR A 225 4.00 12.26 1.60
C THR A 225 4.12 12.65 0.13
N GLY A 226 4.83 13.74 -0.18
CA GLY A 226 5.06 14.22 -1.54
C GLY A 226 6.11 13.43 -2.31
N ASP A 227 6.37 13.89 -3.53
CA ASP A 227 7.37 13.33 -4.44
C ASP A 227 8.79 13.43 -3.87
N TRP A 228 9.69 12.60 -4.38
CA TRP A 228 11.10 12.59 -3.97
C TRP A 228 11.85 13.72 -4.66
N THR A 229 12.55 14.51 -3.86
CA THR A 229 13.42 15.60 -4.33
C THR A 229 14.80 15.07 -4.74
N ASP A 230 15.55 15.88 -5.50
CA ASP A 230 16.90 15.52 -5.93
C ASP A 230 17.86 15.45 -4.73
N GLU A 231 17.68 16.30 -3.72
CA GLU A 231 18.46 16.29 -2.48
C GLU A 231 18.22 15.00 -1.68
N GLU A 232 16.96 14.57 -1.54
CA GLU A 232 16.62 13.31 -0.87
C GLU A 232 17.20 12.11 -1.61
N ARG A 233 17.20 12.13 -2.95
CA ARG A 233 17.84 11.10 -3.76
C ARG A 233 19.34 11.04 -3.48
N ASP A 234 20.02 12.19 -3.44
CA ASP A 234 21.47 12.23 -3.28
C ASP A 234 21.88 11.72 -1.88
N ILE A 235 21.09 12.03 -0.85
CA ILE A 235 21.23 11.43 0.49
C ILE A 235 20.99 9.92 0.41
N PHE A 236 19.92 9.46 -0.23
CA PHE A 236 19.61 8.03 -0.39
C PHE A 236 20.80 7.26 -1.00
N LEU A 237 21.35 7.78 -2.10
CA LEU A 237 22.48 7.14 -2.79
C LEU A 237 23.76 7.18 -1.96
N THR A 238 23.98 8.25 -1.19
CA THR A 238 25.13 8.36 -0.28
C THR A 238 25.07 7.32 0.82
N VAL A 239 23.93 7.18 1.48
CA VAL A 239 23.70 6.18 2.54
C VAL A 239 23.82 4.76 1.98
N ALA A 240 23.26 4.52 0.80
CA ALA A 240 23.37 3.21 0.14
C ALA A 240 24.81 2.86 -0.25
N ARG A 241 25.63 3.85 -0.64
CA ARG A 241 27.06 3.65 -0.91
C ARG A 241 27.84 3.29 0.34
N GLU A 242 27.51 3.89 1.48
CA GLU A 242 28.22 3.71 2.74
C GLU A 242 27.84 2.40 3.45
N PHE A 243 26.54 2.12 3.56
CA PHE A 243 26.01 1.03 4.39
C PHE A 243 25.33 -0.10 3.61
N GLY A 244 25.24 0.03 2.28
CA GLY A 244 24.41 -0.84 1.45
C GLY A 244 22.92 -0.51 1.57
N CYS A 245 22.08 -1.25 0.86
CA CYS A 245 20.62 -1.16 0.96
C CYS A 245 19.97 -2.46 0.44
N GLY A 246 18.66 -2.61 0.66
CA GLY A 246 17.86 -3.75 0.17
C GLY A 246 17.02 -4.41 1.27
N ASP A 247 17.45 -4.28 2.52
CA ASP A 247 16.70 -4.72 3.70
C ASP A 247 16.71 -3.65 4.81
N LYS A 248 16.09 -3.97 5.96
CA LYS A 248 16.04 -3.13 7.17
C LYS A 248 15.73 -1.64 6.89
N TRP A 249 14.75 -1.42 6.02
CA TRP A 249 14.40 -0.08 5.54
C TRP A 249 14.05 0.93 6.63
N GLY A 250 13.60 0.48 7.80
CA GLY A 250 13.35 1.39 8.92
C GLY A 250 14.65 1.98 9.47
N LEU A 251 15.74 1.21 9.56
CA LEU A 251 17.04 1.77 9.97
C LEU A 251 17.59 2.69 8.88
N PHE A 252 17.52 2.25 7.63
CA PHE A 252 17.97 3.03 6.48
C PHE A 252 17.30 4.41 6.42
N SER A 253 15.97 4.48 6.65
CA SER A 253 15.23 5.74 6.58
C SER A 253 15.61 6.76 7.65
N THR A 254 16.32 6.37 8.72
CA THR A 254 16.74 7.33 9.76
C THR A 254 17.77 8.34 9.26
N HIS A 255 18.47 8.04 8.16
CA HIS A 255 19.39 8.97 7.51
C HIS A 255 18.71 9.90 6.50
N ILE A 256 17.41 9.72 6.24
CA ILE A 256 16.65 10.52 5.27
C ILE A 256 15.54 11.26 6.04
N PRO A 257 15.71 12.56 6.30
CA PRO A 257 14.74 13.33 7.07
C PRO A 257 13.31 13.21 6.53
N HIS A 258 12.33 13.18 7.41
CA HIS A 258 10.89 13.14 7.10
C HIS A 258 10.39 11.90 6.31
N ARG A 259 11.27 10.97 5.93
CA ARG A 259 10.90 9.72 5.24
C ARG A 259 10.87 8.54 6.19
N VAL A 260 10.03 7.56 5.86
CA VAL A 260 9.94 6.29 6.61
C VAL A 260 10.40 5.11 5.76
N GLY A 261 10.69 3.98 6.40
CA GLY A 261 11.25 2.83 5.71
C GLY A 261 10.37 2.26 4.60
N TYR A 262 9.04 2.26 4.74
CA TYR A 262 8.18 1.82 3.64
C TYR A 262 8.37 2.68 2.38
N GLN A 263 8.51 4.00 2.54
CA GLN A 263 8.71 4.93 1.42
C GLN A 263 10.05 4.68 0.76
N CYS A 264 11.12 4.50 1.56
CA CYS A 264 12.45 4.16 1.05
C CYS A 264 12.43 2.86 0.26
N SER A 265 11.78 1.81 0.79
CA SER A 265 11.66 0.52 0.10
C SER A 265 10.90 0.61 -1.21
N ASN A 266 9.89 1.49 -1.27
CA ASN A 266 9.08 1.68 -2.46
C ASN A 266 9.84 2.49 -3.51
N TYR A 267 10.49 3.57 -3.08
CA TYR A 267 11.36 4.39 -3.91
C TYR A 267 12.47 3.57 -4.55
N TYR A 268 13.09 2.68 -3.75
CA TYR A 268 14.11 1.76 -4.21
C TYR A 268 13.66 0.90 -5.41
N ARG A 269 12.49 0.26 -5.28
CA ARG A 269 11.96 -0.64 -6.32
C ARG A 269 11.40 0.11 -7.53
N GLN A 270 10.79 1.28 -7.34
CA GLN A 270 10.08 1.99 -8.39
C GLN A 270 10.97 2.96 -9.18
N TYR A 271 12.02 3.49 -8.57
CA TYR A 271 12.86 4.52 -9.17
C TYR A 271 14.33 4.14 -9.15
N VAL A 272 14.87 3.75 -8.00
CA VAL A 272 16.33 3.57 -7.88
C VAL A 272 16.87 2.44 -8.75
N ILE A 273 16.26 1.25 -8.67
CA ILE A 273 16.66 0.10 -9.50
C ILE A 273 16.32 0.34 -10.98
N PRO A 274 15.08 0.75 -11.37
CA PRO A 274 14.73 0.97 -12.77
C PRO A 274 15.56 2.04 -13.49
N ASN A 275 16.06 3.06 -12.77
CA ASN A 275 16.95 4.08 -13.35
C ASN A 275 18.43 3.65 -13.38
N GLY A 276 18.76 2.48 -12.84
CA GLY A 276 20.14 1.97 -12.81
C GLY A 276 21.07 2.76 -11.88
N TRP A 277 20.55 3.55 -10.92
CA TRP A 277 21.39 4.23 -9.93
C TRP A 277 22.05 3.23 -8.97
N ILE A 278 21.32 2.15 -8.66
CA ILE A 278 21.80 1.02 -7.87
C ILE A 278 21.53 -0.27 -8.64
N ILE A 279 22.54 -1.13 -8.71
CA ILE A 279 22.43 -2.50 -9.23
C ILE A 279 22.41 -3.46 -8.03
N ASP A 280 21.36 -4.25 -7.93
CA ASP A 280 21.15 -5.27 -6.91
C ASP A 280 20.96 -6.64 -7.57
N GLU A 281 21.79 -7.60 -7.20
CA GLU A 281 21.77 -8.95 -7.74
C GLU A 281 20.47 -9.70 -7.47
N ASN A 282 19.70 -9.27 -6.46
CA ASN A 282 18.40 -9.86 -6.12
C ASN A 282 17.27 -9.37 -7.03
N TYR A 283 17.52 -8.43 -7.93
CA TYR A 283 16.54 -7.91 -8.87
C TYR A 283 16.90 -8.22 -10.31
N ARG A 284 15.87 -8.35 -11.15
CA ARG A 284 15.95 -8.39 -12.60
C ARG A 284 15.01 -7.35 -13.18
N ILE A 285 15.29 -6.94 -14.41
CA ILE A 285 14.49 -5.93 -15.10
C ILE A 285 13.61 -6.64 -16.13
N ASP A 286 12.32 -6.34 -16.08
CA ASP A 286 11.33 -6.77 -17.06
C ASP A 286 11.48 -6.00 -18.39
N SER A 287 10.87 -6.50 -19.47
CA SER A 287 10.86 -5.83 -20.78
C SER A 287 10.32 -4.39 -20.71
N THR A 288 9.44 -4.14 -19.73
CA THR A 288 8.86 -2.82 -19.45
C THR A 288 9.78 -1.86 -18.68
N GLY A 289 10.95 -2.32 -18.22
CA GLY A 289 11.86 -1.57 -17.35
C GLY A 289 11.52 -1.69 -15.86
N GLY A 290 10.52 -2.48 -15.49
CA GLY A 290 10.14 -2.72 -14.09
C GLY A 290 11.13 -3.62 -13.35
N ALA A 291 11.42 -3.31 -12.08
CA ALA A 291 12.28 -4.16 -11.24
C ALA A 291 11.47 -5.28 -10.58
N ILE A 292 11.86 -6.53 -10.87
CA ILE A 292 11.27 -7.76 -10.30
C ILE A 292 12.27 -8.43 -9.38
N TYR A 293 11.85 -8.73 -8.15
CA TYR A 293 12.68 -9.42 -7.17
C TYR A 293 12.76 -10.92 -7.50
N VAL A 294 13.97 -11.42 -7.71
CA VAL A 294 14.29 -12.83 -7.99
C VAL A 294 15.15 -13.47 -6.91
N GLY A 295 15.58 -12.70 -5.91
CA GLY A 295 16.41 -13.21 -4.82
C GLY A 295 15.74 -14.37 -4.09
N THR A 296 16.51 -15.34 -3.62
CA THR A 296 15.96 -16.40 -2.80
C THR A 296 15.43 -15.80 -1.50
N HIS A 297 14.12 -15.91 -1.25
CA HIS A 297 13.64 -15.77 0.12
C HIS A 297 14.30 -16.88 0.93
N LYS A 298 15.36 -16.55 1.67
CA LYS A 298 15.85 -17.42 2.75
C LYS A 298 14.65 -17.64 3.67
N ARG A 299 13.90 -18.72 3.44
CA ARG A 299 12.96 -19.26 4.41
C ARG A 299 13.78 -19.42 5.66
N GLY A 300 13.51 -18.60 6.67
CA GLY A 300 14.35 -18.46 7.87
C GLY A 300 14.83 -19.83 8.32
N GLY A 301 16.16 -20.01 8.30
CA GLY A 301 16.78 -21.18 8.91
C GLY A 301 16.27 -21.28 10.34
N ARG A 302 15.77 -22.46 10.68
CA ARG A 302 15.38 -22.80 12.05
C ARG A 302 16.57 -22.69 12.98
#